data_AF-A0A9P9D283-F1
#
_entry.id   AF-A0A9P9D283-F1
#
_cell.length_a   1.000
_cell.length_b   1.000
_cell.length_c   1.000
_cell.angle_alpha   90.00
_cell.angle_beta   90.00
_cell.angle_gamma   90.00
#
_symmetry.space_group_name_H-M   'P 1'
#
loop_
_entity.id
_entity.type
_entity.pdbx_description
1 polymer ?
#
loop_
_entity_poly.entity_id
_entity_poly.type
_entity_poly.pdbx_seq_one_letter_code
_entity_poly.pdbx_strand_id
1 'polypeptide(L)'
;MNSPDPHYNDPRKSRCLQRKDYTVGWICALSVELAAARMILDEEHKGLERDSSSQDENAYCLGSIGGHNVVIVCLPAGQMGNNSAATMAARMKATFRAIQIRLMVGIGGGVLGAEADIRLGDVVVSQPQQTSGGVI
;
A
#
# COMPACT_ATOMS: atom_id res chain seq x y z
N MET A 1 9.57 -34.90 -27.84
CA MET A 1 9.72 -33.53 -27.30
C MET A 1 8.33 -33.03 -26.97
N ASN A 2 7.98 -32.96 -25.68
CA ASN A 2 6.66 -32.49 -25.25
C ASN A 2 6.63 -30.96 -25.38
N SER A 3 5.68 -30.47 -26.17
CA SER A 3 5.36 -29.04 -26.24
C SER A 3 4.97 -28.53 -24.85
N PRO A 4 5.40 -27.32 -24.44
CA PRO A 4 4.96 -26.77 -23.17
C PRO A 4 3.45 -26.50 -23.20
N ASP A 5 2.79 -26.79 -22.08
CA ASP A 5 1.37 -26.53 -21.87
C ASP A 5 1.08 -25.03 -22.01
N PRO A 6 0.15 -24.59 -22.90
CA PRO A 6 -0.16 -23.18 -23.13
C PRO A 6 -0.74 -22.46 -21.91
N HIS A 7 -1.09 -23.18 -20.84
CA HIS A 7 -1.58 -22.61 -19.58
C HIS A 7 -0.55 -22.64 -18.43
N TYR A 8 0.70 -23.05 -18.69
CA TYR A 8 1.74 -23.01 -17.66
C TYR A 8 2.20 -21.57 -17.39
N ASN A 9 1.70 -20.98 -16.30
CA ASN A 9 2.18 -19.70 -15.81
C ASN A 9 3.49 -19.93 -15.04
N ASP A 10 4.63 -19.53 -15.60
CA ASP A 10 5.93 -19.67 -14.94
C ASP A 10 5.98 -18.75 -13.70
N PRO A 11 6.02 -19.29 -12.47
CA PRO A 11 6.02 -18.48 -11.25
C PRO A 11 7.26 -17.58 -11.12
N ARG A 12 8.26 -17.73 -12.00
CA ARG A 12 9.47 -16.90 -12.05
C ARG A 12 9.37 -15.71 -13.01
N LYS A 13 8.29 -15.59 -13.78
CA LYS A 13 8.03 -14.40 -14.62
C LYS A 13 7.20 -13.39 -13.85
N SER A 14 7.85 -12.61 -12.98
CA SER A 14 7.22 -11.41 -12.42
C SER A 14 6.67 -10.55 -13.55
N ARG A 15 5.39 -10.17 -13.44
CA ARG A 15 4.72 -9.39 -14.48
C ARG A 15 5.41 -8.03 -14.66
N CYS A 16 5.69 -7.66 -15.91
CA CYS A 16 6.19 -6.33 -16.25
C CYS A 16 4.98 -5.40 -16.49
N LEU A 17 4.51 -4.79 -15.42
CA LEU A 17 3.37 -3.86 -15.43
C LEU A 17 3.84 -2.42 -15.57
N GLN A 18 2.90 -1.52 -15.88
CA GLN A 18 3.12 -0.07 -15.95
C GLN A 18 2.41 0.64 -14.79
N ARG A 19 2.78 1.90 -14.53
CA ARG A 19 2.15 2.74 -13.47
C ARG A 19 0.62 2.79 -13.55
N LYS A 20 0.06 2.75 -14.76
CA LYS A 20 -1.39 2.78 -15.01
C LYS A 20 -2.13 1.49 -14.63
N ASP A 21 -1.41 0.41 -14.37
CA ASP A 21 -2.02 -0.88 -14.05
C ASP A 21 -2.31 -1.01 -12.54
N TYR A 22 -1.83 -0.07 -11.72
CA TYR A 22 -2.02 -0.08 -10.28
C TYR A 22 -3.17 0.81 -9.85
N THR A 23 -4.09 0.25 -9.07
CA THR A 23 -5.37 0.89 -8.73
C THR A 23 -5.57 1.08 -7.22
N VAL A 24 -4.78 0.40 -6.40
CA VAL A 24 -4.84 0.47 -4.94
C VAL A 24 -3.51 0.99 -4.40
N GLY A 25 -3.58 2.02 -3.55
CA GLY A 25 -2.45 2.52 -2.78
C GLY A 25 -2.52 2.07 -1.33
N TRP A 26 -1.40 1.60 -0.78
CA TRP A 26 -1.21 1.25 0.62
C TRP A 26 -0.08 2.08 1.19
N ILE A 27 -0.34 2.84 2.25
CA ILE A 27 0.63 3.69 2.92
C ILE A 27 0.87 3.13 4.33
N CYS A 28 2.12 2.84 4.64
CA CYS A 28 2.58 2.41 5.96
C CYS A 28 3.27 3.58 6.68
N ALA A 29 3.10 3.68 7.99
CA ALA A 29 3.82 4.64 8.83
C ALA A 29 5.23 4.14 9.20
N LEU A 30 5.38 2.83 9.40
CA LEU A 30 6.59 2.20 9.92
C LEU A 30 7.15 1.14 8.97
N SER A 31 8.47 0.93 9.05
CA SER A 31 9.17 -0.09 8.26
C SER A 31 8.69 -1.51 8.57
N VAL A 32 8.30 -1.80 9.82
CA VAL A 32 7.73 -3.10 10.22
C VAL A 32 6.37 -3.33 9.57
N GLU A 33 5.56 -2.29 9.42
CA GLU A 33 4.27 -2.37 8.71
C GLU A 33 4.48 -2.58 7.22
N LEU A 34 5.48 -1.92 6.61
CA LEU A 34 5.87 -2.19 5.23
C LEU A 34 6.32 -3.64 5.04
N ALA A 35 7.14 -4.16 5.96
CA ALA A 35 7.58 -5.55 5.91
C ALA A 35 6.38 -6.51 5.96
N ALA A 36 5.44 -6.28 6.88
CA ALA A 36 4.21 -7.06 6.96
C ALA A 36 3.36 -6.96 5.68
N ALA A 37 3.18 -5.74 5.14
CA ALA A 37 2.41 -5.51 3.93
C ALA A 37 3.02 -6.23 2.70
N ARG A 38 4.35 -6.25 2.57
CA ARG A 38 5.04 -7.01 1.52
C ARG A 38 4.85 -8.52 1.66
N MET A 39 4.85 -9.04 2.89
CA MET A 39 4.66 -10.47 3.14
C MET A 39 3.24 -10.97 2.82
N ILE A 40 2.25 -10.06 2.75
CA ILE A 40 0.85 -10.37 2.42
C ILE A 40 0.61 -10.41 0.90
N LEU A 41 1.54 -9.92 0.07
CA LEU A 41 1.37 -9.92 -1.38
C LEU A 41 1.30 -11.36 -1.92
N ASP A 42 0.32 -11.62 -2.78
CA ASP A 42 0.21 -12.88 -3.53
C ASP A 42 1.35 -12.99 -4.56
N GLU A 43 1.70 -11.85 -5.18
CA GLU A 43 2.81 -11.70 -6.13
C GLU A 43 3.53 -10.36 -5.87
N GLU A 44 4.85 -10.37 -5.73
CA GLU A 44 5.67 -9.15 -5.79
C GLU A 44 6.07 -8.88 -7.26
N HIS A 45 5.73 -7.70 -7.76
CA HIS A 45 6.06 -7.26 -9.11
C HIS A 45 7.45 -6.62 -9.16
N LYS A 46 8.07 -6.63 -10.34
CA LYS A 46 9.32 -5.91 -10.55
C LYS A 46 9.12 -4.41 -10.38
N GLY A 47 10.14 -3.76 -9.81
CA GLY A 47 10.20 -2.31 -9.72
C GLY A 47 10.04 -1.66 -11.11
N LEU A 48 9.36 -0.52 -11.13
CA LEU A 48 9.21 0.29 -12.33
C LEU A 48 10.47 1.12 -12.56
N GLU A 49 10.85 1.33 -13.81
CA GLU A 49 11.89 2.30 -14.13
C GLU A 49 11.51 3.69 -13.59
N ARG A 50 12.51 4.40 -13.06
CA ARG A 50 12.30 5.78 -12.60
C ARG A 50 11.83 6.61 -13.77
N ASP A 51 10.74 7.32 -13.55
CA ASP A 51 10.28 8.32 -14.50
C ASP A 51 11.17 9.55 -14.32
N SER A 52 12.02 9.84 -15.31
CA SER A 52 12.93 10.99 -15.28
C SER A 52 12.20 12.33 -15.25
N SER A 53 10.90 12.36 -15.59
CA SER A 53 10.05 13.54 -15.46
C SER A 53 9.39 13.68 -14.10
N SER A 54 9.44 12.64 -13.26
CA SER A 54 8.87 12.64 -11.91
C SER A 54 9.92 13.10 -10.89
N GLN A 55 9.55 14.08 -10.06
CA GLN A 55 10.32 14.47 -8.87
C GLN A 55 10.05 13.54 -7.68
N ASP A 56 9.31 12.46 -7.88
CA ASP A 56 8.97 11.52 -6.82
C ASP A 56 10.10 10.52 -6.57
N GLU A 57 10.86 10.76 -5.51
CA GLU A 57 11.99 9.92 -5.09
C GLU A 57 11.57 8.77 -4.16
N ASN A 58 10.27 8.59 -3.89
CA ASN A 58 9.81 7.56 -2.96
C ASN A 58 10.10 6.16 -3.51
N ALA A 59 10.50 5.25 -2.61
CA ALA A 59 10.63 3.84 -2.92
C ALA A 59 9.27 3.14 -2.77
N TYR A 60 8.77 2.57 -3.87
CA TYR A 60 7.51 1.84 -3.90
C TYR A 60 7.77 0.33 -3.99
N CYS A 61 7.03 -0.44 -3.20
CA CYS A 61 6.88 -1.87 -3.41
C CYS A 61 5.61 -2.12 -4.22
N LEU A 62 5.67 -3.06 -5.16
CA LEU A 62 4.62 -3.30 -6.13
C LEU A 62 4.22 -4.76 -6.07
N GLY A 63 2.94 -5.04 -6.16
CA GLY A 63 2.49 -6.43 -6.17
C GLY A 63 0.99 -6.56 -6.42
N SER A 64 0.46 -7.73 -6.09
CA SER A 64 -0.98 -7.99 -6.14
C SER A 64 -1.50 -8.67 -4.88
N ILE A 65 -2.77 -8.38 -4.55
CA ILE A 65 -3.54 -9.02 -3.47
C ILE A 65 -4.94 -9.28 -4.02
N GLY A 66 -5.42 -10.52 -4.02
CA GLY A 66 -6.75 -10.90 -4.47
C GLY A 66 -7.05 -10.47 -5.91
N GLY A 67 -6.04 -10.42 -6.78
CA GLY A 67 -6.17 -9.94 -8.16
C GLY A 67 -6.15 -8.41 -8.35
N HIS A 68 -5.99 -7.63 -7.28
CA HIS A 68 -5.82 -6.19 -7.35
C HIS A 68 -4.33 -5.82 -7.36
N ASN A 69 -3.90 -4.95 -8.28
CA ASN A 69 -2.53 -4.45 -8.30
C ASN A 69 -2.36 -3.31 -7.28
N VAL A 70 -1.46 -3.52 -6.32
CA VAL A 70 -1.24 -2.66 -5.15
C VAL A 70 0.12 -1.97 -5.23
N VAL A 71 0.16 -0.69 -4.88
CA VAL A 71 1.38 0.09 -4.64
C VAL A 71 1.51 0.32 -3.15
N ILE A 72 2.63 -0.10 -2.57
CA ILE A 72 2.92 0.09 -1.14
C ILE A 72 4.04 1.12 -1.00
N VAL A 73 3.88 2.08 -0.11
CA VAL A 73 4.92 3.04 0.28
C VAL A 73 4.98 3.13 1.80
N CYS A 74 6.17 3.39 2.33
CA CYS A 74 6.37 3.70 3.74
C CYS A 74 6.73 5.18 3.90
N LEU A 75 6.28 5.81 4.98
CA LEU A 75 6.76 7.14 5.34
C LEU A 75 8.27 7.13 5.57
N PRO A 76 8.97 8.25 5.32
CA PRO A 76 10.39 8.36 5.63
C PRO A 76 10.65 8.10 7.12
N ALA A 77 11.77 7.46 7.44
CA ALA A 77 12.14 7.17 8.81
C ALA A 77 12.14 8.44 9.67
N GLY A 78 11.50 8.38 10.84
CA GLY A 78 11.37 9.51 11.75
C GLY A 78 10.34 10.58 11.35
N GLN A 79 9.65 10.44 10.20
CA GLN A 79 8.66 11.39 9.71
C GLN A 79 7.24 10.83 9.79
N MET A 80 6.81 10.39 10.98
CA MET A 80 5.43 9.95 11.21
C MET A 80 4.44 11.13 11.23
N GLY A 81 3.14 10.80 11.17
CA GLY A 81 2.04 11.74 11.36
C GLY A 81 1.34 12.20 10.07
N ASN A 82 0.29 12.98 10.26
CA ASN A 82 -0.70 13.29 9.20
C ASN A 82 -0.09 14.04 8.01
N ASN A 83 0.83 14.97 8.24
CA ASN A 83 1.44 15.76 7.16
C ASN A 83 2.30 14.89 6.22
N SER A 84 3.09 13.99 6.80
CA SER A 84 3.91 13.05 6.03
C SER A 84 3.05 12.06 5.26
N ALA A 85 2.00 11.53 5.91
CA ALA A 85 1.03 10.65 5.27
C ALA A 85 0.30 11.33 4.11
N ALA A 86 -0.17 12.56 4.29
CA ALA A 86 -0.81 13.36 3.25
C ALA A 86 0.14 13.63 2.07
N THR A 87 1.41 13.95 2.37
CA THR A 87 2.45 14.17 1.35
C THR A 87 2.70 12.90 0.55
N MET A 88 2.86 11.74 1.21
CA MET A 88 3.02 10.46 0.52
C MET A 88 1.78 10.10 -0.31
N ALA A 89 0.58 10.32 0.22
CA ALA A 89 -0.65 10.07 -0.52
C ALA A 89 -0.77 10.95 -1.77
N ALA A 90 -0.33 12.21 -1.69
CA ALA A 90 -0.31 13.14 -2.82
C ALA A 90 0.71 12.73 -3.88
N ARG A 91 1.94 12.40 -3.47
CA ARG A 91 3.00 11.91 -4.38
C ARG A 91 2.63 10.60 -5.06
N MET A 92 2.08 9.66 -4.29
CA MET A 92 1.59 8.38 -4.83
C MET A 92 0.51 8.61 -5.90
N LYS A 93 -0.46 9.50 -5.66
CA LYS A 93 -1.47 9.88 -6.67
C LYS A 93 -0.85 10.57 -7.88
N ALA A 94 0.24 11.32 -7.68
CA ALA A 94 0.96 11.96 -8.77
C ALA A 94 1.67 10.95 -9.67
N THR A 95 2.28 9.93 -9.07
CA THR A 95 3.05 8.90 -9.78
C THR A 95 2.14 7.83 -10.39
N PHE A 96 1.10 7.38 -9.67
CA PHE A 96 0.20 6.31 -10.09
C PHE A 96 -1.20 6.87 -10.33
N ARG A 97 -1.40 7.42 -11.52
CA ARG A 97 -2.65 8.14 -11.89
C ARG A 97 -3.90 7.27 -11.88
N ALA A 98 -3.76 5.96 -12.01
CA ALA A 98 -4.87 5.02 -12.03
C ALA A 98 -5.36 4.60 -10.63
N ILE A 99 -4.68 5.02 -9.55
CA ILE A 99 -5.11 4.73 -8.19
C ILE A 99 -6.47 5.35 -7.90
N GLN A 100 -7.42 4.50 -7.52
CA GLN A 100 -8.78 4.88 -7.14
C GLN A 100 -8.94 4.96 -5.62
N ILE A 101 -8.28 4.06 -4.89
CA ILE A 101 -8.39 3.95 -3.44
C ILE A 101 -6.99 3.99 -2.83
N ARG A 102 -6.84 4.74 -1.73
CA ARG A 102 -5.60 4.82 -0.94
C ARG A 102 -5.96 4.51 0.52
N LEU A 103 -5.23 3.58 1.11
CA LEU A 103 -5.42 3.15 2.49
C LEU A 103 -4.17 3.48 3.28
N MET A 104 -4.34 4.12 4.44
CA MET A 104 -3.32 4.17 5.48
C MET A 104 -3.53 2.95 6.35
N VAL A 105 -2.57 2.03 6.38
CA VAL A 105 -2.68 0.77 7.11
C VAL A 105 -1.44 0.58 7.95
N GLY A 106 -1.64 0.38 9.24
CA GLY A 106 -0.58 0.25 10.22
C GLY A 106 -1.13 -0.19 11.56
N ILE A 107 -0.24 -0.29 12.54
CA ILE A 107 -0.63 -0.57 13.92
C ILE A 107 -1.11 0.72 14.59
N GLY A 108 -2.02 0.59 15.54
CA GLY A 108 -2.54 1.71 16.31
C GLY A 108 -2.66 1.34 17.79
N GLY A 109 -2.67 2.37 18.65
CA GLY A 109 -3.07 2.22 20.04
C GLY A 109 -4.58 2.38 20.18
N GLY A 110 -5.20 1.63 21.09
CA GLY A 110 -6.60 1.78 21.46
C GLY A 110 -6.74 2.30 22.89
N VAL A 111 -7.73 3.14 23.13
CA VAL A 111 -8.16 3.54 24.48
C VAL A 111 -9.53 2.93 24.73
N LEU A 112 -9.65 2.17 25.82
CA LEU A 112 -10.92 1.60 26.25
C LEU A 112 -11.92 2.72 26.54
N GLY A 113 -13.04 2.72 25.82
CA GLY A 113 -14.15 3.65 26.01
C GLY A 113 -15.37 2.92 26.57
N ALA A 114 -16.27 3.66 27.23
CA ALA A 114 -17.53 3.09 27.76
C ALA A 114 -18.40 2.46 26.65
N GLU A 115 -18.29 2.98 25.42
CA GLU A 115 -19.11 2.61 24.27
C GLU A 115 -18.38 1.70 23.26
N ALA A 116 -17.09 1.39 23.49
CA ALA A 116 -16.27 0.61 22.55
C ALA A 116 -15.34 -0.36 23.29
N ASP A 117 -15.64 -1.66 23.17
CA ASP A 117 -14.77 -2.75 23.66
C ASP A 117 -13.65 -3.02 22.65
N ILE A 118 -12.62 -2.17 22.68
CA ILE A 118 -11.42 -2.30 21.83
C ILE A 118 -10.44 -3.26 22.50
N ARG A 119 -10.05 -4.31 21.79
CA ARG A 119 -9.13 -5.36 22.26
C ARG A 119 -7.90 -5.47 21.38
N LEU A 120 -6.82 -6.00 21.96
CA LEU A 120 -5.62 -6.32 21.19
C LEU A 120 -5.96 -7.35 20.11
N GLY A 121 -5.58 -7.03 18.87
CA GLY A 121 -5.87 -7.86 17.70
C GLY A 121 -7.08 -7.40 16.89
N ASP A 122 -7.85 -6.43 17.39
CA ASP A 122 -8.96 -5.85 16.62
C ASP A 122 -8.43 -5.08 15.40
N VAL A 123 -9.16 -5.20 14.29
CA VAL A 123 -8.96 -4.37 13.09
C VAL A 123 -10.02 -3.29 13.09
N VAL A 124 -9.58 -2.03 13.17
CA VAL A 124 -10.46 -0.85 13.19
C VAL A 124 -10.42 -0.17 11.82
N VAL A 125 -11.60 0.20 11.31
CA VAL A 125 -11.73 0.99 10.09
C VAL A 125 -12.25 2.37 10.45
N SER A 126 -11.50 3.41 10.10
CA SER A 126 -11.86 4.79 10.38
C SER A 126 -13.13 5.20 9.64
N GLN A 127 -14.12 5.70 10.36
CA GLN A 127 -15.29 6.36 9.78
C GLN A 127 -15.28 7.84 10.18
N PRO A 128 -15.16 8.78 9.24
CA PRO A 128 -15.17 10.19 9.57
C PRO A 128 -16.55 10.60 10.11
N GLN A 129 -16.55 11.38 11.19
CA GLN A 129 -17.77 11.93 11.79
C GLN A 129 -17.54 13.40 12.13
N GLN A 130 -18.38 14.28 11.57
CA GLN A 130 -18.27 15.74 11.68
C GLN A 130 -16.86 16.25 11.35
N THR A 131 -16.10 16.69 12.35
CA THR A 131 -14.74 17.23 12.20
C THR A 131 -13.64 16.21 12.49
N SER A 132 -13.98 15.00 12.93
CA SER A 132 -13.02 13.93 13.21
C SER A 132 -12.86 13.01 12.01
N GLY A 133 -11.61 12.61 11.74
CA GLY A 133 -11.29 11.60 10.72
C GLY A 133 -11.76 10.19 11.08
N GLY A 134 -12.14 9.94 12.35
CA GLY A 134 -12.55 8.65 12.91
C GLY A 134 -11.46 7.91 13.68
N VAL A 135 -10.19 8.25 13.44
CA VAL A 135 -8.99 7.78 14.16
C VAL A 135 -8.14 9.02 14.46
N ILE A 136 -7.49 9.05 15.63
CA ILE A 136 -6.74 10.20 16.16
C ILE A 136 -5.31 9.80 16.49
#